data_AF-A0A945FTE5-F1
#
_entry.id   AF-A0A945FTE5-F1
#
_cell.length_a   1.000
_cell.length_b   1.000
_cell.length_c   1.000
_cell.angle_alpha   90.00
_cell.angle_beta   90.00
_cell.angle_gamma   90.00
#
_symmetry.space_group_name_H-M   'P 1'
#
loop_
_entity.id
_entity.type
_entity.pdbx_description
1 polymer ?
#
loop_
_entity_poly.entity_id
_entity_poly.type
_entity_poly.pdbx_seq_one_letter_code
_entity_poly.pdbx_strand_id
1 'polypeptide(L)' 'MILPAKIKILFPKKELNAWLKVHQTWDLIEWMNLLDNLTKLGFHEWSTSGLGQREIEFYLETKRH' A
#
# COMPACT_ATOMS: atom_id res chain seq x y z
N MET A 1 1.91 11.30 29.45
CA MET A 1 2.62 10.42 28.50
C MET A 1 1.56 9.74 27.66
N ILE A 2 1.28 10.25 26.45
CA ILE A 2 0.29 9.63 25.58
C ILE A 2 0.96 8.38 25.00
N LEU A 3 0.53 7.21 25.45
CA LEU A 3 0.88 5.93 24.82
C LEU A 3 0.61 6.11 23.32
N PRO A 4 1.59 5.90 22.42
CA PRO A 4 1.27 5.87 21.00
C PRO A 4 0.22 4.79 20.87
N ALA A 5 -0.99 5.18 20.49
CA ALA A 5 -2.03 4.24 20.14
C ALA A 5 -1.33 3.20 19.28
N LYS A 6 -1.38 1.93 19.67
CA LYS A 6 -1.01 0.84 18.76
C LYS A 6 -2.00 0.97 17.62
N ILE A 7 -1.71 1.87 16.67
CA ILE A 7 -2.40 2.02 15.42
C ILE A 7 -2.20 0.64 14.84
N LYS A 8 -3.23 -0.20 14.93
CA LYS A 8 -3.25 -1.45 14.19
C LYS A 8 -2.93 -1.01 12.79
N ILE A 9 -1.76 -1.41 12.30
CA ILE A 9 -1.27 -0.99 11.01
C ILE A 9 -2.13 -1.78 10.03
N LEU A 10 -3.30 -1.23 9.72
CA LEU A 10 -4.28 -1.89 8.90
C LEU A 10 -3.71 -1.93 7.49
N PHE A 11 -3.73 -3.12 6.89
CA PHE A 11 -3.32 -3.29 5.51
C PHE A 11 -4.21 -2.41 4.61
N PRO A 12 -3.65 -1.61 3.68
CA PRO A 12 -4.41 -0.65 2.87
C PRO A 12 -5.23 -1.32 1.74
N LYS A 13 -5.98 -2.37 2.08
CA LYS A 13 -6.74 -3.20 1.14
C LYS A 13 -7.72 -2.40 0.28
N LYS A 14 -8.38 -1.40 0.89
CA LYS A 14 -9.38 -0.56 0.22
C LYS A 14 -8.72 0.28 -0.88
N GLU A 15 -7.58 0.87 -0.55
CA GLU A 15 -6.84 1.76 -1.45
C GLU A 15 -6.20 0.97 -2.58
N LEU A 16 -5.62 -0.20 -2.28
CA LEU A 16 -5.11 -1.12 -3.30
C LEU A 16 -6.22 -1.60 -4.25
N ASN A 17 -7.40 -1.96 -3.73
CA ASN A 17 -8.53 -2.36 -4.57
C ASN A 17 -9.05 -1.19 -5.43
N ALA A 18 -9.09 0.02 -4.89
CA ALA A 18 -9.49 1.20 -5.66
C ALA A 18 -8.48 1.49 -6.76
N TRP A 19 -7.19 1.36 -6.47
CA TRP A 19 -6.12 1.57 -7.43
C TRP A 19 -6.10 0.51 -8.53
N LEU A 20 -6.29 -0.77 -8.20
CA LEU A 20 -6.39 -1.89 -9.16
C LEU A 20 -7.56 -1.76 -10.13
N LYS A 21 -8.64 -1.07 -9.76
CA LYS A 21 -9.75 -0.79 -10.68
C LYS A 21 -9.35 0.16 -11.81
N VAL A 22 -8.36 1.02 -11.55
CA VAL A 22 -7.88 2.02 -12.51
C VAL A 22 -6.63 1.50 -13.24
N HIS A 23 -5.77 0.77 -12.54
CA HIS A 23 -4.51 0.25 -13.06
C HIS A 23 -4.54 -1.29 -13.13
N GLN A 24 -4.93 -1.82 -14.30
CA GLN A 24 -4.82 -3.26 -14.59
C GLN A 24 -3.37 -3.72 -14.78
N THR A 25 -2.52 -2.80 -15.23
CA THR A 25 -1.08 -2.98 -15.38
C THR A 25 -0.40 -1.75 -14.82
N TRP A 26 0.75 -1.91 -14.19
CA TRP A 26 1.52 -0.81 -13.64
C TRP A 26 2.99 -0.99 -13.96
N ASP A 27 3.64 0.14 -14.23
CA ASP A 27 5.08 0.25 -14.34
C ASP A 27 5.70 0.67 -13.01
N LEU A 28 7.03 0.75 -12.97
CA LEU A 28 7.77 1.18 -11.78
C LEU A 28 7.35 2.58 -11.30
N ILE A 29 6.98 3.49 -12.22
CA ILE A 29 6.55 4.86 -11.87
C ILE A 29 5.21 4.83 -11.13
N GLU A 30 4.25 4.07 -11.66
CA GLU A 30 2.92 3.91 -11.05
C GLU A 30 3.00 3.22 -9.69
N TRP A 31 3.89 2.24 -9.58
CA TRP A 31 4.23 1.62 -8.30
C TRP A 31 4.78 2.62 -7.28
N MET A 32 5.75 3.47 -7.66
CA MET A 32 6.28 4.50 -6.76
C MET A 32 5.22 5.52 -6.36
N ASN A 33 4.35 5.94 -7.29
CA ASN A 33 3.21 6.83 -7.01
C ASN A 33 2.22 6.21 -6.02
N LEU A 34 1.96 4.90 -6.12
CA LEU A 34 1.11 4.18 -5.18
C LEU A 34 1.71 4.20 -3.77
N LEU A 35 3.01 3.90 -3.63
CA LEU A 35 3.68 3.93 -2.33
C LEU A 35 3.68 5.32 -1.71
N ASP A 36 3.92 6.38 -2.50
CA ASP A 36 3.85 7.77 -2.06
C ASP A 36 2.43 8.15 -1.60
N ASN A 37 1.39 7.76 -2.34
CA ASN A 37 0.00 7.95 -1.93
C ASN A 37 -0.33 7.22 -0.62
N LEU A 38 0.12 5.98 -0.46
CA LEU A 38 -0.04 5.23 0.79
C LEU A 38 0.68 5.90 1.96
N THR A 39 1.86 6.47 1.71
CA THR A 39 2.62 7.25 2.69
C THR A 39 1.81 8.48 3.14
N LYS A 40 1.27 9.25 2.20
CA LYS A 40 0.43 10.43 2.45
C LYS A 40 -0.86 10.12 3.20
N LEU A 41 -1.42 8.93 2.99
CA LEU A 41 -2.62 8.44 3.68
C LEU A 41 -2.33 7.92 5.10
N GLY A 42 -1.06 7.87 5.52
CA GLY A 42 -0.66 7.43 6.86
C GLY A 42 -0.25 5.95 6.93
N PHE A 43 -0.15 5.25 5.80
CA PHE A 43 0.35 3.87 5.72
C PHE A 43 1.87 3.83 5.52
N HIS A 44 2.62 4.62 6.31
CA HIS A 44 4.07 4.73 6.23
C HIS A 44 4.73 3.35 6.44
N GLU A 45 4.31 2.61 7.48
CA GLU A 45 4.80 1.26 7.79
C GLU A 45 4.67 0.27 6.62
N TRP A 46 3.67 0.43 5.75
CA TRP A 46 3.50 -0.43 4.57
C TRP A 46 4.28 0.06 3.36
N SER A 47 4.30 1.38 3.15
CA SER A 47 4.91 2.00 1.97
C SER A 47 6.43 2.17 2.06
N THR A 48 6.99 2.28 3.26
CA THR A 48 8.42 2.48 3.47
C THR A 48 9.14 1.23 3.99
N SER A 49 8.42 0.24 4.50
CA SER A 49 9.00 -1.02 4.91
C SER A 49 9.15 -1.96 3.71
N GLY A 50 10.32 -2.57 3.54
CA GLY A 50 10.54 -3.55 2.47
C GLY A 50 9.63 -4.78 2.57
N LEU A 51 9.22 -5.17 3.78
CA LEU A 51 8.21 -6.22 3.97
C LEU A 51 6.83 -5.75 3.52
N GLY A 52 6.45 -4.52 3.92
CA GLY A 52 5.17 -3.94 3.55
C GLY A 52 5.02 -3.76 2.03
N GLN A 53 6.08 -3.30 1.37
CA GLN A 53 6.13 -3.20 -0.09
C GLN A 53 5.94 -4.55 -0.77
N ARG A 54 6.62 -5.61 -0.29
CA ARG A 54 6.44 -6.97 -0.82
C ARG A 54 5.02 -7.50 -0.61
N GLU A 55 4.40 -7.23 0.53
CA GLU A 55 3.02 -7.62 0.79
C GLU A 55 2.03 -6.86 -0.10
N ILE A 56 2.27 -5.57 -0.34
CA ILE A 56 1.49 -4.79 -1.29
C ILE A 56 1.66 -5.37 -2.70
N GLU A 57 2.89 -5.60 -3.14
CA GLU A 57 3.21 -6.15 -4.47
C GLU A 57 2.52 -7.51 -4.67
N PHE A 58 2.67 -8.42 -3.70
CA PHE A 58 1.99 -9.71 -3.70
C PHE A 58 0.47 -9.59 -3.75
N TYR A 59 -0.11 -8.65 -2.98
CA TYR A 59 -1.55 -8.41 -3.01
C TYR A 59 -2.04 -7.93 -4.37
N LEU A 60 -1.29 -7.05 -5.03
CA LEU A 60 -1.63 -6.57 -6.37
C LEU A 60 -1.52 -7.70 -7.40
N GLU A 61 -0.45 -8.49 -7.37
CA GLU A 61 -0.24 -9.61 -8.31
C GLU A 61 -1.33 -10.68 -8.14
N THR A 62 -1.70 -11.02 -6.91
CA THR A 62 -2.79 -12.00 -6.64
C THR A 62 -4.17 -11.50 -7.06
N LYS A 63 -4.36 -10.18 -7.18
CA LYS A 63 -5.62 -9.56 -7.59
C LYS A 63 -5.69 -9.22 -9.08
N ARG A 64 -4.63 -9.50 -9.84
CA ARG A 64 -4.49 -9.22 -11.27
C ARG A 64 -5.30 -10.18 -12.17
N HIS A 65 -6.51 -10.55 -11.77
CA HIS A 65 -7.29 -11.64 -12.39
C HIS A 65 -8.55 -11.18 -13.12
#